data_AF-A0A1W1WQ85-F1
#
_entry.id   AF-A0A1W1WQ85-F1
#
_cell.length_a   1.000
_cell.length_b   1.000
_cell.length_c   1.000
_cell.angle_alpha   90.00
_cell.angle_beta   90.00
_cell.angle_gamma   90.00
#
_symmetry.space_group_name_H-M   'P 1'
#
loop_
_entity.id
_entity.type
_entity.pdbx_description
1 polymer ?
#
loop_
_entity_poly.entity_id
_entity_poly.type
_entity_poly.pdbx_seq_one_letter_code
_entity_poly.pdbx_strand_id
1 'polypeptide(L)'
;MNKLEKLAYRLIKKDYPLEQFYALLQSIFGLTEDPELLYQTLLARGFPLAQKDDHILLKTAKTPFLKQEFVVVDIETNGSKPEFSQIIEIGAIKFQGSEIIDRFESFVFAEEVPEYITKLTGIELDDLAHAPGQKEVLLAFKKFLGDSVFVAHNVNFDYNFISRKLEQLGYEKLANRKLCSIDLARKTIQSERYGLEYLNENLGINTLVSHRAYADAFTAYKLVQMALEKIPDEIITTEDLIKFSKSAKKTKKATKASESTSLPADLPSCSQQS
;
A
#
# COMPACT_ATOMS: atom_id res chain seq x y z
N MET A 1 -17.79 5.80 -1.46
CA MET A 1 -16.53 6.55 -1.66
C MET A 1 -16.50 7.77 -0.76
N ASN A 2 -15.40 7.96 -0.05
CA ASN A 2 -15.13 9.21 0.68
C ASN A 2 -14.83 10.37 -0.31
N LYS A 3 -14.69 11.61 0.21
CA LYS A 3 -14.46 12.81 -0.63
C LYS A 3 -13.19 12.70 -1.50
N LEU A 4 -12.08 12.19 -0.94
CA LEU A 4 -10.80 12.02 -1.66
C LEU A 4 -10.90 10.97 -2.77
N GLU A 5 -11.60 9.85 -2.52
CA GLU A 5 -11.85 8.82 -3.52
C GLU A 5 -12.71 9.35 -4.67
N LYS A 6 -13.74 10.16 -4.36
CA LYS A 6 -14.54 10.86 -5.38
C LYS A 6 -13.67 11.78 -6.24
N LEU A 7 -12.78 12.56 -5.62
CA LEU A 7 -11.87 13.46 -6.35
C LEU A 7 -10.92 12.67 -7.27
N ALA A 8 -10.25 11.65 -6.73
CA ALA A 8 -9.36 10.79 -7.51
C ALA A 8 -10.09 10.14 -8.68
N TYR A 9 -11.31 9.62 -8.46
CA TYR A 9 -12.13 9.03 -9.51
C TYR A 9 -12.43 9.99 -10.67
N ARG A 10 -12.63 11.29 -10.38
CA ARG A 10 -12.87 12.31 -11.39
C ARG A 10 -11.58 12.62 -12.17
N LEU A 11 -10.45 12.75 -11.47
CA LEU A 11 -9.15 13.06 -12.09
C LEU A 11 -8.53 11.90 -12.87
N ILE A 12 -8.86 10.65 -12.52
CA ILE A 12 -8.44 9.47 -13.30
C ILE A 12 -9.04 9.51 -14.72
N LYS A 13 -10.24 10.07 -14.87
CA LYS A 13 -10.95 10.10 -16.15
C LYS A 13 -10.48 11.21 -17.08
N LYS A 14 -10.09 12.35 -16.52
CA LYS A 14 -9.65 13.51 -17.28
C LYS A 14 -8.94 14.52 -16.38
N ASP A 15 -8.16 15.37 -17.03
CA ASP A 15 -7.55 16.54 -16.43
C ASP A 15 -8.56 17.71 -16.50
N TYR A 16 -8.38 18.68 -15.63
CA TYR A 16 -9.31 19.82 -15.49
C TYR A 16 -8.56 21.13 -15.64
N PRO A 17 -9.00 22.08 -16.47
CA PRO A 17 -8.54 23.46 -16.38
C PRO A 17 -8.67 23.98 -14.95
N LEU A 18 -7.78 24.86 -14.51
CA LEU A 18 -7.69 25.31 -13.12
C LEU A 18 -9.04 25.79 -12.54
N GLU A 19 -9.76 26.64 -13.27
CA GLU A 19 -11.07 27.14 -12.83
C GLU A 19 -12.11 26.01 -12.68
N GLN A 20 -12.13 25.05 -13.61
CA GLN A 20 -13.04 23.91 -13.52
C GLN A 20 -12.65 22.95 -12.40
N PHE A 21 -11.36 22.87 -12.08
CA PHE A 21 -10.87 22.10 -10.93
C PHE A 21 -11.33 22.72 -9.62
N TYR A 22 -11.31 24.05 -9.48
CA TYR A 22 -11.86 24.75 -8.31
C TYR A 22 -13.36 24.54 -8.14
N ALA A 23 -14.13 24.63 -9.23
CA ALA A 23 -15.55 24.27 -9.20
C ALA A 23 -15.77 22.79 -8.79
N LEU A 24 -14.90 21.87 -9.25
CA LEU A 24 -14.94 20.47 -8.85
C LEU A 24 -14.67 20.31 -7.35
N LEU A 25 -13.66 20.98 -6.80
CA LEU A 25 -13.34 20.95 -5.37
C LEU A 25 -14.53 21.40 -4.52
N GLN A 26 -15.14 22.54 -4.84
CA GLN A 26 -16.31 23.05 -4.14
C GLN A 26 -17.49 22.07 -4.21
N SER A 27 -17.70 21.41 -5.35
CA SER A 27 -18.78 20.41 -5.49
C SER A 27 -18.58 19.17 -4.61
N ILE A 28 -17.33 18.79 -4.31
CA ILE A 28 -17.01 17.58 -3.54
C ILE A 28 -16.89 17.89 -2.04
N PHE A 29 -16.28 19.03 -1.70
CA PHE A 29 -15.91 19.37 -0.33
C PHE A 29 -16.88 20.34 0.34
N GLY A 30 -17.55 21.20 -0.44
CA GLY A 30 -18.52 22.20 0.02
C GLY A 30 -18.33 23.54 -0.70
N LEU A 31 -19.42 24.23 -1.03
CA LEU A 31 -19.38 25.53 -1.75
C LEU A 31 -18.82 26.68 -0.92
N THR A 32 -18.80 26.55 0.41
CA THR A 32 -18.31 27.58 1.34
C THR A 32 -16.80 27.56 1.55
N GLU A 33 -16.13 26.53 1.05
CA GLU A 33 -14.67 26.38 1.17
C GLU A 33 -13.97 27.21 0.09
N ASP A 34 -12.88 27.87 0.46
CA ASP A 34 -11.97 28.50 -0.50
C ASP A 34 -11.26 27.38 -1.32
N PRO A 35 -11.50 27.29 -2.64
CA PRO A 35 -10.96 26.21 -3.45
C PRO A 35 -9.44 26.27 -3.59
N GLU A 36 -8.82 27.46 -3.53
CA GLU A 36 -7.37 27.60 -3.56
C GLU A 36 -6.76 27.02 -2.28
N LEU A 37 -7.29 27.41 -1.12
CA LEU A 37 -6.85 26.88 0.16
C LEU A 37 -7.02 25.35 0.23
N LEU A 38 -8.13 24.84 -0.28
CA LEU A 38 -8.38 23.40 -0.36
C LEU A 38 -7.38 22.70 -1.29
N TYR A 39 -7.04 23.29 -2.43
CA TYR A 39 -6.01 22.77 -3.33
C TYR A 39 -4.65 22.69 -2.63
N GLN A 40 -4.21 23.76 -1.96
CA GLN A 40 -2.95 23.77 -1.20
C GLN A 40 -2.97 22.76 -0.04
N THR A 41 -4.12 22.63 0.62
CA THR A 41 -4.32 21.63 1.69
C THR A 41 -4.19 20.21 1.15
N LEU A 42 -4.74 19.91 -0.02
CA LEU A 42 -4.61 18.60 -0.66
C LEU A 42 -3.16 18.26 -0.98
N LEU A 43 -2.40 19.21 -1.55
CA LEU A 43 -0.96 19.06 -1.79
C LEU A 43 -0.21 18.80 -0.49
N ALA A 44 -0.46 19.61 0.54
CA ALA A 44 0.17 19.47 1.84
C ALA A 44 -0.14 18.13 2.52
N ARG A 45 -1.28 17.51 2.21
CA ARG A 45 -1.68 16.18 2.70
C ARG A 45 -1.11 15.02 1.86
N GLY A 46 -0.35 15.31 0.82
CA GLY A 46 0.25 14.30 -0.07
C GLY A 46 -0.70 13.77 -1.15
N PHE A 47 -1.81 14.47 -1.44
CA PHE A 47 -2.65 14.10 -2.59
C PHE A 47 -1.89 14.47 -3.87
N PRO A 48 -1.64 13.52 -4.81
CA PRO A 48 -0.61 13.70 -5.83
C PRO A 48 -1.14 14.47 -7.04
N LEU A 49 -1.36 15.76 -6.88
CA LEU A 49 -1.75 16.68 -7.95
C LEU A 49 -0.52 17.28 -8.62
N ALA A 50 -0.66 17.60 -9.91
CA ALA A 50 0.27 18.46 -10.61
C ALA A 50 -0.50 19.42 -11.52
N GLN A 51 0.11 20.55 -11.83
CA GLN A 51 -0.38 21.49 -12.82
C GLN A 51 0.51 21.41 -14.07
N LYS A 52 -0.10 21.29 -15.24
CA LYS A 52 0.57 21.31 -16.54
C LYS A 52 -0.31 22.04 -17.54
N ASP A 53 0.24 23.05 -18.23
CA ASP A 53 -0.47 23.81 -19.28
C ASP A 53 -1.88 24.27 -18.82
N ASP A 54 -1.95 24.88 -17.64
CA ASP A 54 -3.18 25.35 -16.95
C ASP A 54 -4.20 24.25 -16.55
N HIS A 55 -3.80 22.97 -16.65
CA HIS A 55 -4.63 21.85 -16.23
C HIS A 55 -4.09 21.20 -14.97
N ILE A 56 -5.01 20.90 -14.05
CA ILE A 56 -4.77 20.06 -12.89
C ILE A 56 -5.01 18.60 -13.27
N LEU A 57 -4.02 17.77 -12.96
CA LEU A 57 -4.02 16.32 -13.20
C LEU A 57 -3.65 15.56 -11.94
N LEU A 58 -4.03 14.28 -11.91
CA LEU A 58 -3.56 13.34 -10.88
C LEU A 58 -2.27 12.66 -11.37
N LYS A 59 -1.14 12.91 -10.72
CA LYS A 59 0.19 12.39 -11.13
C LYS A 59 0.16 10.88 -11.31
N THR A 60 -0.47 10.15 -10.39
CA THR A 60 -0.56 8.68 -10.43
C THR A 60 -1.36 8.14 -11.62
N ALA A 61 -2.25 8.94 -12.21
CA ALA A 61 -2.98 8.57 -13.43
C ALA A 61 -2.16 8.78 -14.71
N LYS A 62 -1.04 9.51 -14.64
CA LYS A 62 -0.17 9.83 -15.79
C LYS A 62 1.20 9.17 -15.72
N THR A 63 1.63 8.84 -14.51
CA THR A 63 2.96 8.29 -14.25
C THR A 63 2.94 6.78 -14.44
N PRO A 64 3.80 6.22 -15.31
CA PRO A 64 4.02 4.78 -15.37
C PRO A 64 4.45 4.27 -13.99
N PHE A 65 3.92 3.14 -13.52
CA PHE A 65 4.18 2.71 -12.14
C PHE A 65 5.69 2.50 -11.88
N LEU A 66 6.48 2.10 -12.88
CA LEU A 66 7.94 1.97 -12.75
C LEU A 66 8.68 3.29 -12.51
N LYS A 67 8.06 4.43 -12.85
CA LYS A 67 8.60 5.79 -12.62
C LYS A 67 7.95 6.48 -11.42
N GLN A 68 7.06 5.79 -10.72
CA GLN A 68 6.39 6.33 -9.55
C GLN A 68 7.23 6.05 -8.29
N GLU A 69 7.27 7.02 -7.39
CA GLU A 69 7.80 6.82 -6.04
C GLU A 69 6.74 6.16 -5.16
N PHE A 70 7.17 5.09 -4.51
CA PHE A 70 6.41 4.36 -3.50
C PHE A 70 7.19 4.41 -2.19
N VAL A 71 6.46 4.42 -1.09
CA VAL A 71 7.02 4.28 0.24
C VAL A 71 6.36 3.09 0.91
N VAL A 72 7.12 2.02 1.13
CA VAL A 72 6.69 0.89 1.96
C VAL A 72 6.90 1.29 3.41
N VAL A 73 5.86 1.11 4.21
CA VAL A 73 5.80 1.55 5.60
C VAL A 73 5.36 0.36 6.44
N ASP A 74 5.97 0.27 7.61
CA ASP A 74 5.50 -0.56 8.71
C ASP A 74 5.67 0.25 10.01
N ILE A 75 4.80 0.02 10.99
CA ILE A 75 4.85 0.66 12.30
C ILE A 75 4.74 -0.37 13.40
N GLU A 76 5.50 -0.14 14.47
CA GLU A 76 5.22 -0.77 15.76
C GLU A 76 4.46 0.19 16.66
N THR A 77 3.55 -0.35 17.47
CA THR A 77 2.67 0.43 18.33
C THR A 77 2.59 -0.19 19.71
N ASN A 78 2.40 0.62 20.74
CA ASN A 78 2.18 0.10 22.10
C ASN A 78 0.74 -0.39 22.35
N GLY A 79 -0.05 -0.52 21.28
CA GLY A 79 -1.42 -1.03 21.29
C GLY A 79 -2.13 -0.82 19.95
N SER A 80 -3.15 -1.64 19.67
CA SER A 80 -3.76 -1.74 18.34
C SER A 80 -4.75 -0.62 17.97
N LYS A 81 -5.09 0.26 18.92
CA LYS A 81 -6.08 1.34 18.71
C LYS A 81 -5.42 2.72 18.74
N PRO A 82 -5.45 3.49 17.64
CA PRO A 82 -4.79 4.80 17.59
C PRO A 82 -5.45 5.85 18.50
N GLU A 83 -6.67 5.62 18.97
CA GLU A 83 -7.33 6.49 19.95
C GLU A 83 -6.64 6.46 21.31
N PHE A 84 -6.09 5.31 21.70
CA PHE A 84 -5.59 5.04 23.06
C PHE A 84 -4.11 4.64 23.12
N SER A 85 -3.50 4.35 21.97
CA SER A 85 -2.12 3.83 21.88
C SER A 85 -1.31 4.71 20.96
N GLN A 86 0.02 4.66 21.01
CA GLN A 86 0.94 5.44 20.18
C GLN A 86 1.84 4.57 19.32
N ILE A 87 2.47 5.22 18.33
CA ILE A 87 3.54 4.61 17.54
C ILE A 87 4.80 4.59 18.40
N ILE A 88 5.54 3.49 18.38
CA ILE A 88 6.83 3.33 19.09
C ILE A 88 8.00 3.11 18.12
N GLU A 89 7.73 2.70 16.88
CA GLU A 89 8.74 2.59 15.82
C GLU A 89 8.08 2.86 14.45
N ILE A 90 8.80 3.52 13.55
CA ILE A 90 8.44 3.61 12.13
C ILE A 90 9.62 3.14 11.30
N GLY A 91 9.35 2.20 10.41
CA GLY A 91 10.27 1.76 9.37
C GLY A 91 9.68 2.02 8.00
N ALA A 92 10.45 2.62 7.11
CA ALA A 92 10.01 2.85 5.76
C ALA A 92 11.12 2.83 4.72
N ILE A 93 10.74 2.40 3.51
CA ILE A 93 11.61 2.32 2.34
C ILE A 93 10.96 3.05 1.19
N LYS A 94 11.64 4.07 0.67
CA LYS A 94 11.25 4.73 -0.55
C LYS A 94 11.94 4.06 -1.73
N PHE A 95 11.18 3.73 -2.75
CA PHE A 95 11.70 3.12 -3.97
C PHE A 95 11.01 3.68 -5.22
N GLN A 96 11.74 3.63 -6.34
CA GLN A 96 11.23 3.90 -7.68
C GLN A 96 11.67 2.76 -8.60
N GLY A 97 10.72 2.14 -9.31
CA GLY A 97 10.97 0.92 -10.06
C GLY A 97 11.44 -0.19 -9.12
N SER A 98 12.67 -0.67 -9.31
CA SER A 98 13.33 -1.65 -8.43
C SER A 98 14.36 -1.04 -7.49
N GLU A 99 14.67 0.25 -7.60
CA GLU A 99 15.74 0.88 -6.84
C GLU A 99 15.23 1.48 -5.53
N ILE A 100 15.88 1.14 -4.41
CA ILE A 100 15.67 1.84 -3.13
C ILE A 100 16.40 3.16 -3.20
N ILE A 101 15.65 4.27 -3.12
CA ILE A 101 16.19 5.63 -3.27
C ILE A 101 16.32 6.37 -1.94
N ASP A 102 15.60 5.93 -0.90
CA ASP A 102 15.69 6.53 0.44
C ASP A 102 15.16 5.57 1.52
N ARG A 103 15.52 5.81 2.78
CA ARG A 103 15.14 4.97 3.93
C ARG A 103 14.81 5.86 5.12
N PHE A 104 13.83 5.44 5.92
CA PHE A 104 13.45 6.10 7.16
C PHE A 104 13.31 5.05 8.26
N GLU A 105 13.96 5.29 9.39
CA GLU A 105 13.86 4.45 10.58
C GLU A 105 13.94 5.35 11.80
N SER A 106 12.99 5.20 12.72
CA SER A 106 12.98 5.95 13.96
C SER A 106 12.18 5.21 15.02
N PHE A 107 12.78 5.07 16.20
CA PHE A 107 11.98 4.91 17.41
C PHE A 107 11.21 6.19 17.71
N VAL A 108 10.16 6.04 18.50
CA VAL A 108 9.32 7.13 19.00
C VAL A 108 9.26 7.03 20.51
N PHE A 109 9.55 8.13 21.20
CA PHE A 109 9.46 8.18 22.65
C PHE A 109 8.08 7.73 23.13
N ALA A 110 8.07 6.82 24.10
CA ALA A 110 6.88 6.39 24.82
C ALA A 110 7.23 6.20 26.30
N GLU A 111 6.31 6.61 27.18
CA GLU A 111 6.44 6.43 28.63
C GLU A 111 6.11 4.99 29.08
N GLU A 112 5.39 4.24 28.25
CA GLU A 112 4.96 2.88 28.53
C GLU A 112 4.98 1.99 27.28
N VAL A 113 5.50 0.77 27.45
CA VAL A 113 5.40 -0.33 26.50
C VAL A 113 4.90 -1.56 27.27
N PRO A 114 3.71 -2.09 26.96
CA PRO A 114 3.21 -3.28 27.62
C PRO A 114 4.11 -4.50 27.39
N GLU A 115 4.24 -5.37 28.39
CA GLU A 115 5.11 -6.56 28.33
C GLU A 115 4.80 -7.46 27.12
N TYR A 116 3.53 -7.56 26.72
CA TYR A 116 3.14 -8.34 25.54
C TYR A 116 3.64 -7.72 24.21
N ILE A 117 3.79 -6.40 24.14
CA ILE A 117 4.38 -5.70 22.99
C ILE A 117 5.89 -5.89 22.97
N THR A 118 6.56 -5.77 24.13
CA THR A 118 7.99 -6.06 24.25
C THR A 118 8.30 -7.50 23.85
N LYS A 119 7.49 -8.48 24.28
CA LYS A 119 7.64 -9.88 23.86
C LYS A 119 7.46 -10.09 22.36
N LEU A 120 6.62 -9.29 21.72
CA LEU A 120 6.33 -9.39 20.28
C LEU A 120 7.41 -8.73 19.44
N THR A 121 7.84 -7.53 19.81
CA THR A 121 8.68 -6.64 18.99
C THR A 121 10.15 -6.61 19.43
N GLY A 122 10.43 -7.06 20.66
CA GLY A 122 11.72 -6.88 21.31
C GLY A 122 12.02 -5.44 21.73
N ILE A 123 11.07 -4.50 21.58
CA ILE A 123 11.25 -3.09 21.96
C ILE A 123 10.99 -2.94 23.47
N GLU A 124 12.01 -2.49 24.18
CA GLU A 124 11.98 -2.20 25.61
C GLU A 124 11.86 -0.69 25.86
N LEU A 125 11.50 -0.30 27.08
CA LEU A 125 11.40 1.12 27.45
C LEU A 125 12.73 1.87 27.29
N ASP A 126 13.85 1.19 27.54
CA ASP A 126 15.19 1.77 27.42
C ASP A 126 15.53 2.15 25.96
N ASP A 127 14.99 1.43 24.97
CA ASP A 127 15.14 1.77 23.54
C ASP A 127 14.43 3.10 23.21
N LEU A 128 13.36 3.43 23.94
CA LEU A 128 12.48 4.57 23.65
C LEU A 128 12.78 5.80 24.51
N ALA A 129 13.47 5.65 25.64
CA ALA A 129 13.68 6.70 26.63
C ALA A 129 14.37 7.95 26.07
N HIS A 130 15.21 7.79 25.04
CA HIS A 130 15.95 8.88 24.37
C HIS A 130 15.50 9.12 22.92
N ALA A 131 14.44 8.44 22.49
CA ALA A 131 13.91 8.62 21.15
C ALA A 131 13.25 10.01 20.97
N PRO A 132 13.17 10.54 19.74
CA PRO A 132 12.41 11.75 19.47
C PRO A 132 10.92 11.59 19.77
N GLY A 133 10.26 12.70 20.11
CA GLY A 133 8.83 12.71 20.39
C GLY A 133 7.97 12.42 19.15
N GLN A 134 6.79 11.83 19.34
CA GLN A 134 5.90 11.40 18.24
C GLN A 134 5.62 12.50 17.20
N LYS A 135 5.45 13.76 17.62
CA LYS A 135 5.23 14.88 16.70
C LYS A 135 6.40 15.09 15.75
N GLU A 136 7.62 15.06 16.27
CA GLU A 136 8.83 15.28 15.48
C GLU A 136 8.97 14.17 14.43
N VAL A 137 8.86 12.91 14.86
CA VAL A 137 8.98 11.75 13.98
C VAL A 137 7.91 11.74 12.90
N LEU A 138 6.65 12.01 13.25
CA LEU A 138 5.56 12.01 12.27
C LEU A 138 5.69 13.13 11.23
N LEU A 139 6.22 14.30 11.60
CA LEU A 139 6.47 15.38 10.64
C LEU A 139 7.66 15.08 9.74
N ALA A 140 8.72 14.48 10.28
CA ALA A 140 9.86 14.00 9.51
C ALA A 140 9.42 12.91 8.53
N PHE A 141 8.64 11.92 8.98
CA PHE A 141 8.06 10.88 8.15
C PHE A 141 7.12 11.45 7.08
N LYS A 142 6.24 12.41 7.42
CA LYS A 142 5.36 13.06 6.43
C LYS A 142 6.14 13.77 5.34
N LYS A 143 7.27 14.42 5.69
CA LYS A 143 8.18 15.04 4.71
C LYS A 143 8.86 13.98 3.85
N PHE A 144 9.31 12.88 4.45
CA PHE A 144 9.87 11.73 3.73
C PHE A 144 8.85 11.12 2.76
N LEU A 145 7.60 10.94 3.18
CA LEU A 145 6.51 10.39 2.37
C LEU A 145 6.17 11.27 1.15
N GLY A 146 6.07 12.59 1.36
CA GLY A 146 5.69 13.53 0.30
C GLY A 146 4.35 13.16 -0.34
N ASP A 147 4.29 13.12 -1.67
CA ASP A 147 3.13 12.64 -2.42
C ASP A 147 3.30 11.21 -3.00
N SER A 148 4.28 10.47 -2.48
CA SER A 148 4.52 9.08 -2.84
C SER A 148 3.29 8.21 -2.55
N VAL A 149 3.18 7.08 -3.26
CA VAL A 149 2.17 6.08 -2.94
C VAL A 149 2.55 5.39 -1.63
N PHE A 150 1.67 5.46 -0.64
CA PHE A 150 1.83 4.76 0.63
C PHE A 150 1.53 3.27 0.42
N VAL A 151 2.49 2.43 0.78
CA VAL A 151 2.42 0.97 0.66
C VAL A 151 2.61 0.36 2.05
N ALA A 152 1.80 -0.64 2.41
CA ALA A 152 1.99 -1.41 3.63
C ALA A 152 1.31 -2.79 3.53
N HIS A 153 1.73 -3.71 4.39
CA HIS A 153 1.17 -5.05 4.46
C HIS A 153 -0.05 -5.06 5.38
N ASN A 154 -1.25 -4.97 4.77
CA ASN A 154 -2.49 -4.49 5.41
C ASN A 154 -2.53 -2.96 5.56
N VAL A 155 -2.39 -2.26 4.44
CA VAL A 155 -2.25 -0.79 4.37
C VAL A 155 -3.24 0.05 5.17
N ASN A 156 -4.41 -0.48 5.51
CA ASN A 156 -5.38 0.28 6.30
C ASN A 156 -4.96 0.43 7.76
N PHE A 157 -4.15 -0.48 8.31
CA PHE A 157 -3.69 -0.35 9.70
C PHE A 157 -2.73 0.85 9.82
N ASP A 158 -1.56 0.75 9.20
CA ASP A 158 -0.47 1.73 9.31
C ASP A 158 -0.91 3.13 8.85
N TYR A 159 -1.55 3.18 7.68
CA TYR A 159 -2.01 4.45 7.10
C TYR A 159 -3.00 5.17 8.02
N ASN A 160 -3.98 4.45 8.57
CA ASN A 160 -4.99 5.07 9.41
C ASN A 160 -4.42 5.42 10.78
N PHE A 161 -3.51 4.62 11.33
CA PHE A 161 -2.85 4.91 12.59
C PHE A 161 -2.05 6.21 12.49
N ILE A 162 -1.16 6.32 11.49
CA ILE A 162 -0.37 7.53 11.21
C ILE A 162 -1.30 8.72 10.95
N SER A 163 -2.31 8.56 10.09
CA SER A 163 -3.26 9.64 9.78
C SER A 163 -4.02 10.13 11.01
N ARG A 164 -4.40 9.23 11.91
CA ARG A 164 -5.12 9.58 13.15
C ARG A 164 -4.19 10.28 14.14
N LYS A 165 -2.92 9.87 14.23
CA LYS A 165 -1.94 10.55 15.08
C LYS A 165 -1.61 11.96 14.59
N LEU A 166 -1.49 12.16 13.28
CA LEU A 166 -1.38 13.50 12.71
C LEU A 166 -2.60 14.36 13.08
N GLU A 167 -3.81 13.82 12.96
CA GLU A 167 -5.06 14.52 13.33
C GLU A 167 -5.11 14.89 14.82
N GLN A 168 -4.72 13.98 15.72
CA GLN A 168 -4.67 14.26 17.16
C GLN A 168 -3.65 15.35 17.52
N LEU A 169 -2.61 15.53 16.70
CA LEU A 169 -1.60 16.58 16.85
C LEU A 169 -2.00 17.91 16.18
N GLY A 170 -3.23 18.01 15.64
CA GLY A 170 -3.74 19.21 14.98
C GLY A 170 -3.33 19.35 13.51
N TYR A 171 -2.85 18.28 12.87
CA TYR A 171 -2.54 18.26 11.44
C TYR A 171 -3.64 17.59 10.63
N GLU A 172 -3.72 17.91 9.35
CA GLU A 172 -4.64 17.23 8.44
C GLU A 172 -4.28 15.75 8.23
N LYS A 173 -5.31 14.92 8.03
CA LYS A 173 -5.15 13.51 7.66
C LYS A 173 -4.43 13.36 6.32
N LEU A 174 -3.63 12.30 6.18
CA LEU A 174 -2.99 11.95 4.91
C LEU A 174 -4.01 11.79 3.79
N ALA A 175 -3.59 12.20 2.59
CA ALA A 175 -4.35 12.07 1.35
C ALA A 175 -3.58 11.30 0.26
N ASN A 176 -2.43 10.70 0.60
CA ASN A 176 -1.65 9.87 -0.32
C ASN A 176 -2.48 8.74 -0.91
N ARG A 177 -2.13 8.35 -2.15
CA ARG A 177 -2.66 7.13 -2.74
C ARG A 177 -2.11 5.93 -1.98
N LYS A 178 -2.89 4.85 -1.93
CA LYS A 178 -2.61 3.67 -1.11
C LYS A 178 -2.52 2.40 -1.96
N LEU A 179 -1.55 1.56 -1.66
CA LEU A 179 -1.40 0.21 -2.20
C LEU A 179 -1.23 -0.80 -1.05
N CYS A 180 -2.04 -1.86 -1.04
CA CYS A 180 -1.90 -2.93 -0.07
C CYS A 180 -1.09 -4.07 -0.67
N SER A 181 0.02 -4.46 -0.02
CA SER A 181 0.86 -5.55 -0.55
C SER A 181 0.14 -6.90 -0.47
N ILE A 182 -0.77 -7.13 0.48
CA ILE A 182 -1.63 -8.33 0.54
C ILE A 182 -2.51 -8.42 -0.71
N ASP A 183 -3.19 -7.31 -1.05
CA ASP A 183 -4.09 -7.27 -2.20
C ASP A 183 -3.32 -7.51 -3.50
N LEU A 184 -2.15 -6.86 -3.63
CA LEU A 184 -1.28 -7.05 -4.79
C LEU A 184 -0.74 -8.49 -4.87
N ALA A 185 -0.25 -9.05 -3.77
CA ALA A 185 0.25 -10.42 -3.69
C ALA A 185 -0.84 -11.43 -4.06
N ARG A 186 -2.08 -11.24 -3.58
CA ARG A 186 -3.21 -12.11 -3.97
C ARG A 186 -3.39 -12.16 -5.49
N LYS A 187 -3.17 -11.06 -6.21
CA LYS A 187 -3.36 -11.01 -7.66
C LYS A 187 -2.24 -11.69 -8.45
N THR A 188 -1.03 -11.77 -7.89
CA THR A 188 0.21 -12.04 -8.62
C THR A 188 0.94 -13.29 -8.12
N ILE A 189 0.70 -13.68 -6.88
CA ILE A 189 1.39 -14.76 -6.19
C ILE A 189 0.35 -15.78 -5.72
N GLN A 190 0.59 -17.06 -6.01
CA GLN A 190 -0.20 -18.15 -5.47
C GLN A 190 0.37 -18.55 -4.12
N SER A 191 -0.43 -18.38 -3.07
CA SER A 191 -0.08 -18.73 -1.70
C SER A 191 -1.32 -19.16 -0.91
N GLU A 192 -1.14 -20.04 0.06
CA GLU A 192 -2.21 -20.47 0.99
C GLU A 192 -2.57 -19.36 1.98
N ARG A 193 -1.55 -18.65 2.48
CA ARG A 193 -1.68 -17.55 3.42
C ARG A 193 -0.91 -16.34 2.90
N TYR A 194 -1.36 -15.15 3.31
CA TYR A 194 -0.75 -13.89 2.85
C TYR A 194 -0.31 -13.02 4.02
N GLY A 195 -0.03 -13.61 5.19
CA GLY A 195 0.67 -12.90 6.27
C GLY A 195 2.14 -12.73 5.91
N LEU A 196 2.75 -11.62 6.36
CA LEU A 196 4.09 -11.24 5.94
C LEU A 196 5.13 -12.30 6.32
N GLU A 197 5.10 -12.78 7.56
CA GLU A 197 5.99 -13.86 8.06
C GLU A 197 5.88 -15.12 7.20
N TYR A 198 4.66 -15.61 6.96
CA TYR A 198 4.44 -16.77 6.11
C TYR A 198 4.98 -16.57 4.68
N LEU A 199 4.78 -15.38 4.09
CA LEU A 199 5.29 -15.09 2.76
C LEU A 199 6.81 -14.91 2.76
N ASN A 200 7.40 -14.36 3.82
CA ASN A 200 8.84 -14.21 3.98
C ASN A 200 9.55 -15.56 3.86
N GLU A 201 9.03 -16.57 4.55
CA GLU A 201 9.54 -17.95 4.52
C GLU A 201 9.24 -18.64 3.19
N ASN A 202 7.96 -18.70 2.78
CA ASN A 202 7.54 -19.53 1.65
C ASN A 202 7.99 -19.01 0.28
N LEU A 203 8.28 -17.71 0.17
CA LEU A 203 8.83 -17.12 -1.04
C LEU A 203 10.36 -17.04 -1.03
N GLY A 204 11.01 -17.51 0.04
CA GLY A 204 12.46 -17.49 0.17
C GLY A 204 13.07 -16.09 0.33
N ILE A 205 12.30 -15.11 0.84
CA ILE A 205 12.80 -13.75 1.12
C ILE A 205 13.79 -13.81 2.30
N ASN A 206 13.48 -14.60 3.34
CA ASN A 206 14.36 -14.91 4.47
C ASN A 206 14.98 -13.70 5.18
N THR A 207 14.23 -12.61 5.37
CA THR A 207 14.67 -11.52 6.25
C THR A 207 14.79 -12.03 7.68
N LEU A 208 15.96 -11.84 8.30
CA LEU A 208 16.34 -12.47 9.58
C LEU A 208 15.72 -11.84 10.84
N VAL A 209 14.91 -10.79 10.72
CA VAL A 209 14.28 -10.08 11.85
C VAL A 209 12.82 -9.80 11.48
N SER A 210 11.88 -10.39 12.22
CA SER A 210 10.44 -10.14 12.14
C SER A 210 10.02 -9.32 13.37
N HIS A 211 9.02 -8.44 13.24
CA HIS A 211 8.55 -7.53 14.31
C HIS A 211 9.50 -6.39 14.66
N ARG A 212 10.19 -5.89 13.63
CA ARG A 212 10.92 -4.63 13.66
C ARG A 212 10.50 -3.85 12.43
N ALA A 213 10.06 -2.62 12.62
CA ALA A 213 9.34 -1.90 11.58
C ALA A 213 10.15 -1.78 10.28
N TYR A 214 11.45 -1.50 10.35
CA TYR A 214 12.26 -1.40 9.13
C TYR A 214 12.45 -2.75 8.43
N ALA A 215 12.63 -3.83 9.19
CA ALA A 215 12.80 -5.17 8.64
C ALA A 215 11.51 -5.69 7.98
N ASP A 216 10.36 -5.39 8.57
CA ASP A 216 9.05 -5.72 8.01
C ASP A 216 8.74 -4.87 6.77
N ALA A 217 9.06 -3.58 6.79
CA ALA A 217 9.00 -2.73 5.60
C ALA A 217 9.92 -3.25 4.46
N PHE A 218 11.11 -3.74 4.78
CA PHE A 218 12.03 -4.34 3.80
C PHE A 218 11.48 -5.64 3.21
N THR A 219 10.93 -6.51 4.06
CA THR A 219 10.28 -7.76 3.64
C THR A 219 9.08 -7.46 2.74
N ALA A 220 8.25 -6.49 3.12
CA ALA A 220 7.11 -6.05 2.32
C ALA A 220 7.55 -5.41 0.99
N TYR A 221 8.65 -4.67 0.96
CA TYR A 221 9.25 -4.17 -0.29
C TYR A 221 9.66 -5.32 -1.22
N LYS A 222 10.36 -6.35 -0.71
CA LYS A 222 10.74 -7.53 -1.50
C LYS A 222 9.51 -8.26 -2.05
N LEU A 223 8.49 -8.46 -1.22
CA LEU A 223 7.21 -9.02 -1.64
C LEU A 223 6.57 -8.18 -2.77
N VAL A 224 6.57 -6.86 -2.64
CA VAL A 224 6.04 -5.96 -3.67
C VAL A 224 6.84 -6.09 -4.97
N GLN A 225 8.17 -6.12 -4.93
CA GLN A 225 8.99 -6.32 -6.13
C GLN A 225 8.67 -7.63 -6.85
N MET A 226 8.61 -8.75 -6.11
CA MET A 226 8.22 -10.06 -6.67
C MET A 226 6.81 -10.04 -7.28
N ALA A 227 5.89 -9.27 -6.69
CA ALA A 227 4.55 -9.11 -7.21
C ALA A 227 4.52 -8.26 -8.49
N LEU A 228 5.31 -7.18 -8.53
CA LEU A 228 5.44 -6.29 -9.69
C LEU A 228 5.98 -7.02 -10.93
N GLU A 229 6.89 -7.99 -10.76
CA GLU A 229 7.42 -8.83 -11.85
C GLU A 229 6.34 -9.69 -12.55
N LYS A 230 5.20 -9.91 -11.89
CA LYS A 230 4.11 -10.77 -12.39
C LYS A 230 2.89 -9.97 -12.83
N ILE A 231 3.05 -8.66 -13.00
CA ILE A 231 1.97 -7.79 -13.44
C ILE A 231 1.77 -7.93 -14.95
N PRO A 232 0.50 -7.99 -15.43
CA PRO A 232 0.22 -7.99 -16.86
C PRO A 232 0.67 -6.71 -17.56
N ASP A 233 1.14 -6.82 -18.80
CA ASP A 233 1.68 -5.71 -19.60
C ASP A 233 0.66 -4.56 -19.81
N GLU A 234 -0.64 -4.83 -19.72
CA GLU A 234 -1.69 -3.80 -19.82
C GLU A 234 -1.72 -2.82 -18.63
N ILE A 235 -1.06 -3.15 -17.52
CA ILE A 235 -1.00 -2.29 -16.33
C ILE A 235 0.18 -1.33 -16.50
N ILE A 236 -0.11 -0.10 -16.90
CA ILE A 236 0.93 0.88 -17.25
C ILE A 236 1.07 1.92 -16.15
N THR A 237 -0.02 2.56 -15.74
CA THR A 237 0.01 3.67 -14.79
C THR A 237 -0.09 3.19 -13.35
N THR A 238 0.29 4.04 -12.41
CA THR A 238 0.12 3.77 -10.97
C THR A 238 -1.36 3.57 -10.60
N GLU A 239 -2.30 4.28 -11.23
CA GLU A 239 -3.73 4.05 -10.97
C GLU A 239 -4.23 2.73 -11.57
N ASP A 240 -3.65 2.25 -12.69
CA ASP A 240 -3.92 0.89 -13.19
C ASP A 240 -3.47 -0.15 -12.16
N LEU A 241 -2.28 0.02 -11.58
CA LEU A 241 -1.74 -0.86 -10.53
C LEU A 241 -2.63 -0.90 -9.29
N ILE A 242 -3.02 0.27 -8.77
CA ILE A 242 -3.89 0.38 -7.58
C ILE A 242 -5.27 -0.25 -7.85
N LYS A 243 -5.81 -0.05 -9.06
CA LYS A 243 -7.08 -0.66 -9.46
C LYS A 243 -6.95 -2.18 -9.62
N PHE A 244 -5.86 -2.64 -10.22
CA PHE A 244 -5.57 -4.06 -10.41
C PHE A 244 -5.51 -4.79 -9.07
N SER A 245 -4.80 -4.25 -8.08
CA SER A 245 -4.64 -4.87 -6.76
C SER A 245 -5.99 -5.08 -6.05
N LYS A 246 -6.93 -4.14 -6.18
CA LYS A 246 -8.24 -4.17 -5.51
C LYS A 246 -9.31 -4.98 -6.27
N SER A 247 -9.07 -5.30 -7.53
CA SER A 247 -10.07 -5.98 -8.36
C SER A 247 -10.25 -7.44 -7.95
N ALA A 248 -11.49 -7.93 -7.93
CA ALA A 248 -11.76 -9.35 -7.73
C ALA A 248 -10.96 -10.21 -8.73
N LYS A 249 -10.48 -11.39 -8.32
CA LYS A 249 -9.90 -12.36 -9.26
C LYS A 249 -10.97 -12.73 -10.29
N LYS A 250 -10.69 -12.50 -11.58
CA LYS A 250 -11.46 -13.13 -12.64
C LYS A 250 -11.16 -14.62 -12.58
N THR A 251 -12.11 -15.43 -12.12
CA THR A 251 -12.06 -16.88 -12.28
C THR A 251 -12.09 -17.18 -13.79
N LYS A 252 -10.99 -17.70 -14.35
CA LYS A 252 -11.06 -18.32 -15.67
C LYS A 252 -11.98 -19.53 -15.54
N LYS A 253 -13.15 -19.51 -16.18
CA LYS A 253 -13.98 -20.71 -16.37
C LYS A 253 -13.10 -21.72 -17.10
N ALA A 254 -12.83 -22.86 -16.47
CA ALA A 254 -12.19 -23.99 -17.13
C ALA A 254 -13.10 -24.46 -18.27
N THR A 255 -12.70 -24.21 -19.52
CA THR A 255 -13.24 -24.89 -20.68
C THR A 255 -12.80 -26.34 -20.63
N LYS A 256 -13.72 -27.25 -20.28
CA LYS A 256 -13.53 -28.69 -20.48
C LYS A 256 -13.45 -28.95 -21.99
N ALA A 257 -12.26 -29.28 -22.48
CA ALA A 257 -12.12 -29.97 -23.75
C ALA A 257 -12.52 -31.44 -23.52
N SER A 258 -13.53 -31.90 -24.26
CA SER A 258 -13.91 -33.31 -24.33
C SER A 258 -12.97 -34.01 -25.31
N GLU A 259 -12.04 -34.81 -24.80
CA GLU A 259 -11.32 -35.80 -25.60
C GLU A 259 -12.20 -37.05 -25.72
N SER A 260 -12.72 -37.29 -26.92
CA SER A 260 -13.31 -38.56 -27.32
C SER A 260 -12.20 -39.49 -27.77
N THR A 261 -11.78 -40.42 -26.91
CA THR A 261 -10.94 -41.55 -27.30
C THR A 261 -11.84 -42.73 -27.68
N SER A 262 -12.03 -42.95 -28.98
CA SER A 262 -12.51 -44.22 -29.52
C SER A 262 -11.30 -45.11 -29.82
N LEU A 263 -11.10 -46.16 -29.02
CA LEU A 263 -10.14 -47.23 -29.30
C LEU A 263 -10.75 -48.22 -30.30
N PRO A 264 -9.96 -48.75 -31.24
CA PRO A 264 -10.43 -49.73 -32.23
C PRO A 264 -10.57 -51.13 -31.62
N ALA A 265 -11.61 -51.85 -32.05
CA ALA A 265 -11.81 -53.25 -31.75
C ALA A 265 -11.17 -54.11 -32.85
N ASP A 266 -10.26 -55.00 -32.48
CA ASP A 266 -10.09 -56.29 -33.16
C ASP A 266 -9.50 -57.35 -32.21
N LEU A 267 -10.08 -58.55 -32.37
CA LEU A 267 -10.04 -59.85 -31.66
C LEU A 267 -8.64 -60.53 -31.63
N PRO A 268 -8.40 -61.79 -31.12
CA PRO A 268 -9.33 -62.88 -30.73
C PRO A 268 -8.96 -63.78 -29.51
N SER A 269 -9.94 -64.65 -29.19
CA SER A 269 -9.86 -66.04 -28.64
C SER A 269 -9.13 -66.32 -27.32
N CYS A 270 -9.80 -66.98 -26.37
CA CYS A 270 -9.82 -68.45 -26.26
C CYS A 270 -10.37 -68.87 -24.89
N SER A 271 -11.25 -69.86 -24.96
CA SER A 271 -11.94 -70.60 -23.90
C SER A 271 -11.02 -71.24 -22.86
N GLN A 272 -11.43 -71.21 -21.58
CA GLN A 272 -11.38 -72.38 -20.68
C GLN A 272 -12.48 -72.29 -19.61
N GLN A 273 -13.48 -73.16 -19.70
CA GLN A 273 -13.92 -74.02 -18.61
C GLN A 273 -14.74 -75.17 -19.23
N SER A 274 -14.20 -76.39 -19.07
CA SER A 274 -14.78 -77.72 -19.40
C SER A 274 -15.29 -77.98 -20.81
#